data_AF-A0A1W5DED6-F1
#
_entry.id   AF-A0A1W5DED6-F1
#
_cell.length_a   1.000
_cell.length_b   1.000
_cell.length_c   1.000
_cell.angle_alpha   90.00
_cell.angle_beta   90.00
_cell.angle_gamma   90.00
#
_symmetry.space_group_name_H-M   'P 1'
#
loop_
_entity.id
_entity.type
_entity.pdbx_description
1 polymer ?
#
loop_
_entity_poly.entity_id
_entity_poly.type
_entity_poly.pdbx_seq_one_letter_code
_entity_poly.pdbx_strand_id
1 'polypeptide(L)'
;MAASIYPDFPPQLTEEQSDYLITTLKDWSIAHGLAVRPSPAFVSKNIDPSGVLAVTAPVTLFPSPFPRSCFEEAKAIQVAYNELYAAIARDEEWLGGIVEELLEVDDFIASLWDVHLAVKKEGYVQDLSLGLFRSDYMVHVDPSTPSARPQIKQVEFNTIASSFGGLSSQVSRLHK
;
A
#
# COMPACT_ATOMS: atom_id res chain seq x y z
N MET A 1 -22.50 17.80 -14.18
CA MET A 1 -21.56 17.00 -13.38
C MET A 1 -22.03 15.56 -13.43
N ALA A 2 -21.13 14.60 -13.65
CA ALA A 2 -21.49 13.18 -13.57
C ALA A 2 -22.05 12.87 -12.17
N ALA A 3 -23.10 12.04 -12.10
CA ALA A 3 -23.65 11.60 -10.82
C ALA A 3 -22.56 10.87 -10.01
N SER A 4 -22.41 11.21 -8.73
CA SER A 4 -21.47 10.50 -7.86
C SER A 4 -21.87 9.04 -7.75
N ILE A 5 -20.90 8.13 -7.94
CA ILE A 5 -21.09 6.69 -7.70
C ILE A 5 -21.09 6.35 -6.20
N TYR A 6 -20.73 7.31 -5.35
CA TYR A 6 -20.62 7.16 -3.91
C TYR A 6 -21.88 7.66 -3.23
N PRO A 7 -22.32 6.99 -2.14
CA PRO A 7 -23.40 7.49 -1.30
C PRO A 7 -22.99 8.81 -0.63
N ASP A 8 -23.97 9.49 -0.04
CA ASP A 8 -23.70 10.63 0.84
C ASP A 8 -22.86 10.17 2.04
N PHE A 9 -21.62 10.67 2.14
CA PHE A 9 -20.59 10.19 3.05
C PHE A 9 -19.54 11.30 3.30
N PRO A 10 -18.97 11.41 4.51
CA PRO A 10 -19.24 10.63 5.72
C PRO A 10 -20.59 10.96 6.37
N PRO A 11 -21.12 10.10 7.25
CA PRO A 11 -22.33 10.43 8.02
C PRO A 11 -22.11 11.68 8.87
N GLN A 12 -23.14 12.52 8.97
CA GLN A 12 -23.13 13.68 9.87
C GLN A 12 -23.18 13.22 11.33
N LEU A 13 -22.33 13.80 12.16
CA LEU A 13 -22.25 13.51 13.59
C LEU A 13 -22.59 14.75 14.40
N THR A 14 -23.25 14.53 15.53
CA THR A 14 -23.26 15.50 16.64
C THR A 14 -21.88 15.53 17.31
N GLU A 15 -21.59 16.58 18.07
CA GLU A 15 -20.34 16.71 18.83
C GLU A 15 -20.15 15.53 19.80
N GLU A 16 -21.20 15.16 20.54
CA GLU A 16 -21.18 14.02 21.48
C GLU A 16 -20.85 12.69 20.78
N GLN A 17 -21.44 12.44 19.61
CA GLN A 17 -21.14 11.23 18.82
C GLN A 17 -19.71 11.23 18.30
N SER A 18 -19.22 12.39 17.84
CA SER A 18 -17.85 12.54 17.36
C SER A 18 -16.85 12.25 18.48
N ASP A 19 -17.04 12.83 19.66
CA ASP A 19 -16.16 12.64 20.80
C ASP A 19 -16.14 11.19 21.29
N TYR A 20 -17.33 10.57 21.36
CA TYR A 20 -17.46 9.16 21.70
C TYR A 20 -16.69 8.25 20.72
N LEU A 21 -16.88 8.45 19.42
CA LEU A 21 -16.23 7.63 18.39
C LEU A 21 -14.72 7.83 18.36
N ILE A 22 -14.23 9.08 18.48
CA ILE A 22 -12.80 9.37 18.51
C ILE A 22 -12.14 8.75 19.74
N THR A 23 -12.78 8.83 20.91
CA THR A 23 -12.28 8.23 22.15
C THR A 23 -12.23 6.71 22.02
N THR A 24 -13.33 6.10 21.59
CA THR A 24 -13.42 4.64 21.37
C THR A 24 -12.36 4.16 20.38
N LEU A 25 -12.15 4.88 19.28
CA LEU A 25 -11.14 4.55 18.28
C LEU A 25 -9.73 4.58 18.85
N LYS A 26 -9.40 5.61 19.64
CA LYS A 26 -8.08 5.74 20.27
C LYS A 26 -7.83 4.62 21.27
N ASP A 27 -8.80 4.35 22.14
CA ASP A 27 -8.71 3.31 23.16
C ASP A 27 -8.58 1.92 22.53
N TRP A 28 -9.39 1.63 21.50
CA TRP A 28 -9.30 0.39 20.74
C TRP A 28 -7.92 0.25 20.09
N SER A 29 -7.42 1.34 19.48
CA SER A 29 -6.13 1.32 18.79
C SER A 29 -4.97 1.01 19.73
N ILE A 30 -4.98 1.59 20.93
CA ILE A 30 -3.98 1.31 21.98
C ILE A 30 -4.10 -0.14 22.44
N ALA A 31 -5.31 -0.62 22.73
CA ALA A 31 -5.56 -1.97 23.23
C ALA A 31 -5.18 -3.08 22.23
N HIS A 32 -5.18 -2.78 20.92
CA HIS A 32 -4.93 -3.75 19.85
C HIS A 32 -3.59 -3.54 19.13
N GLY A 33 -2.73 -2.65 19.62
CA GLY A 33 -1.42 -2.39 19.03
C GLY A 33 -1.48 -1.74 17.64
N LEU A 34 -2.57 -1.03 17.31
CA LEU A 34 -2.67 -0.20 16.12
C LEU A 34 -1.96 1.13 16.40
N ALA A 35 -0.64 1.06 16.51
CA ALA A 35 0.21 2.14 16.96
C ALA A 35 1.49 2.27 16.13
N VAL A 36 2.05 3.48 16.11
CA VAL A 36 3.31 3.83 15.44
C VAL A 36 4.17 4.68 16.36
N ARG A 37 5.47 4.78 16.06
CA ARG A 37 6.33 5.77 16.70
C ARG A 37 5.95 7.16 16.21
N PRO A 38 5.88 8.17 17.09
CA PRO A 38 5.65 9.54 16.65
C PRO A 38 6.82 10.02 15.78
N SER A 39 6.53 10.85 14.78
CA SER A 39 7.59 11.46 13.97
C SER A 39 8.49 12.34 14.85
N PRO A 40 9.83 12.31 14.64
CA PRO A 40 10.77 13.21 15.30
C PRO A 40 10.45 14.71 15.11
N ALA A 41 9.67 15.05 14.07
CA ALA A 41 9.19 16.40 13.82
C ALA A 41 8.17 16.90 14.87
N PHE A 42 7.43 15.97 15.50
CA PHE A 42 6.45 16.29 16.55
C PHE A 42 6.96 15.96 17.95
N VAL A 43 7.76 14.89 18.09
CA VAL A 43 8.32 14.45 19.37
C VAL A 43 9.83 14.39 19.23
N SER A 44 10.53 15.38 19.80
CA SER A 44 11.99 15.43 19.76
C SER A 44 12.64 14.35 20.63
N LYS A 45 13.91 14.01 20.34
CA LYS A 45 14.71 13.07 21.15
C LYS A 45 14.86 13.50 22.62
N ASN A 46 14.72 14.79 22.94
CA ASN A 46 14.77 15.24 24.33
C ASN A 46 13.52 14.84 25.11
N ILE A 47 12.38 14.67 24.42
CA ILE A 47 11.10 14.27 25.01
C ILE A 47 10.99 12.74 25.07
N ASP A 48 11.50 12.04 24.05
CA ASP A 48 11.54 10.57 24.01
C ASP A 48 12.97 10.04 23.79
N PRO A 49 13.86 10.15 24.79
CA PRO A 49 15.26 9.77 24.63
C PRO A 49 15.46 8.27 24.40
N SER A 50 14.57 7.44 24.94
CA SER A 50 14.61 5.98 24.78
C SER A 50 13.81 5.49 23.57
N GLY A 51 13.13 6.38 22.84
CA GLY A 51 12.30 6.01 21.69
C GLY A 51 11.17 5.05 22.06
N VAL A 52 10.59 5.19 23.26
CA VAL A 52 9.58 4.27 23.81
C VAL A 52 8.15 4.78 23.64
N LEU A 53 7.95 6.04 23.25
CA LEU A 53 6.62 6.58 23.02
C LEU A 53 5.97 5.97 21.77
N ALA A 54 4.67 5.73 21.88
CA ALA A 54 3.83 5.26 20.79
C ALA A 54 2.57 6.12 20.71
N VAL A 55 2.12 6.36 19.50
CA VAL A 55 0.86 7.05 19.20
C VAL A 55 0.00 6.13 18.36
N THR A 56 -1.32 6.33 18.36
CA THR A 56 -2.23 5.56 17.50
C THR A 56 -1.84 5.74 16.04
N ALA A 57 -1.89 4.67 15.24
CA ALA A 57 -1.70 4.79 13.80
C ALA A 57 -2.77 5.74 13.22
N PRO A 58 -2.41 6.64 12.28
CA PRO A 58 -3.41 7.49 11.63
C PRO A 58 -4.41 6.63 10.85
N VAL A 59 -5.70 6.81 11.11
CA VAL A 59 -6.80 6.06 10.48
C VAL A 59 -7.98 6.97 10.19
N THR A 60 -8.83 6.56 9.25
CA THR A 60 -10.14 7.20 9.06
C THR A 60 -11.11 6.77 10.15
N LEU A 61 -12.01 7.67 10.54
CA LEU A 61 -13.04 7.35 11.54
C LEU A 61 -14.05 6.31 11.03
N PHE A 62 -14.33 6.36 9.73
CA PHE A 62 -15.23 5.45 9.03
C PHE A 62 -14.50 4.73 7.90
N PRO A 63 -14.91 3.51 7.53
CA PRO A 63 -14.43 2.86 6.32
C PRO A 63 -14.91 3.63 5.09
N SER A 64 -13.98 3.99 4.20
CA SER A 64 -14.32 4.70 2.96
C SER A 64 -15.17 3.81 2.04
N PRO A 65 -16.27 4.33 1.45
CA PRO A 65 -17.06 3.58 0.48
C PRO A 65 -16.21 3.16 -0.72
N PHE A 66 -16.28 1.89 -1.10
CA PHE A 66 -15.56 1.34 -2.26
C PHE A 66 -16.47 0.42 -3.07
N PRO A 67 -16.52 0.53 -4.42
CA PRO A 67 -17.39 -0.32 -5.23
C PRO A 67 -17.03 -1.80 -5.10
N ARG A 68 -18.01 -2.63 -4.73
CA ARG A 68 -17.81 -4.08 -4.54
C ARG A 68 -17.22 -4.74 -5.79
N SER A 69 -17.70 -4.39 -6.98
CA SER A 69 -17.18 -4.97 -8.23
C SER A 69 -15.69 -4.70 -8.40
N CYS A 70 -15.24 -3.48 -8.12
CA CYS A 70 -13.83 -3.10 -8.17
C CYS A 70 -12.99 -3.84 -7.14
N PHE A 71 -13.52 -4.06 -5.93
CA PHE A 71 -12.81 -4.78 -4.87
C PHE A 71 -12.59 -6.24 -5.25
N GLU A 72 -13.62 -6.92 -5.74
CA GLU A 72 -13.51 -8.31 -6.18
C GLU A 72 -12.61 -8.45 -7.42
N GLU A 73 -12.65 -7.50 -8.35
CA GLU A 73 -11.76 -7.47 -9.51
C GLU A 73 -10.28 -7.35 -9.10
N ALA A 74 -9.95 -6.40 -8.22
CA ALA A 74 -8.59 -6.20 -7.72
C ALA A 74 -8.07 -7.44 -6.96
N LYS A 75 -8.94 -8.08 -6.19
CA LYS A 75 -8.61 -9.33 -5.49
C LYS A 75 -8.39 -10.48 -6.46
N ALA A 76 -9.22 -10.62 -7.49
CA ALA A 76 -9.14 -11.71 -8.45
C ALA A 76 -7.88 -11.64 -9.32
N ILE A 77 -7.44 -10.44 -9.70
CA ILE A 77 -6.28 -10.24 -10.59
C ILE A 77 -4.92 -10.40 -9.89
N GLN A 78 -4.87 -10.36 -8.56
CA GLN A 78 -3.62 -10.36 -7.79
C GLN A 78 -2.71 -11.57 -8.11
N VAL A 79 -3.28 -12.77 -8.26
CA VAL A 79 -2.50 -13.98 -8.57
C VAL A 79 -1.82 -13.86 -9.94
N ALA A 80 -2.54 -13.38 -10.95
CA ALA A 80 -1.99 -13.19 -12.29
C ALA A 80 -0.85 -12.16 -12.28
N TYR A 81 -0.99 -11.06 -11.53
CA TYR A 81 0.11 -10.11 -11.36
C TYR A 81 1.30 -10.71 -10.62
N ASN A 82 1.10 -11.52 -9.58
CA ASN A 82 2.19 -12.19 -8.89
C ASN A 82 2.99 -13.08 -9.84
N GLU A 83 2.31 -13.86 -10.68
CA GLU A 83 2.94 -14.71 -11.69
C GLU A 83 3.65 -13.90 -12.77
N LEU A 84 3.02 -12.83 -13.27
CA LEU A 84 3.59 -11.94 -14.28
C LEU A 84 4.90 -11.32 -13.79
N TYR A 85 4.90 -10.70 -12.61
CA TYR A 85 6.11 -10.06 -12.07
C TYR A 85 7.19 -11.08 -11.70
N ALA A 86 6.82 -12.28 -11.24
CA ALA A 86 7.77 -13.36 -11.04
C ALA A 86 8.37 -13.88 -12.36
N ALA A 87 7.60 -13.88 -13.46
CA ALA A 87 8.10 -14.25 -14.78
C ALA A 87 9.04 -13.18 -15.33
N ILE A 88 8.66 -11.90 -15.23
CA ILE A 88 9.50 -10.76 -15.63
C ILE A 88 10.85 -10.80 -14.89
N ALA A 89 10.85 -11.03 -13.58
CA ALA A 89 12.08 -11.09 -12.80
C ALA A 89 13.01 -12.26 -13.17
N ARG A 90 12.47 -13.33 -13.80
CA ARG A 90 13.27 -14.46 -14.31
C ARG A 90 13.75 -14.27 -15.74
N ASP A 91 13.13 -13.38 -16.49
CA ASP A 91 13.52 -13.06 -17.86
C ASP A 91 14.64 -12.00 -17.83
N GLU A 92 15.84 -12.48 -17.48
CA GLU A 92 17.01 -11.61 -17.27
C GLU A 92 17.43 -10.89 -18.55
N GLU A 93 17.29 -11.52 -19.71
CA GLU A 93 17.63 -10.89 -21.00
C GLU A 93 16.70 -9.72 -21.28
N TRP A 94 15.38 -9.93 -21.10
CA TRP A 94 14.40 -8.88 -21.29
C TRP A 94 14.57 -7.74 -20.28
N LEU A 95 14.69 -8.08 -18.99
CA LEU A 95 14.85 -7.07 -17.93
C LEU A 95 16.17 -6.33 -18.05
N GLY A 96 17.26 -7.03 -18.38
CA GLY A 96 18.58 -6.47 -18.59
C GLY A 96 18.59 -5.43 -19.70
N GLY A 97 17.97 -5.72 -20.84
CA GLY A 97 17.85 -4.74 -21.93
C GLY A 97 17.18 -3.43 -21.50
N ILE A 98 16.16 -3.49 -20.63
CA ILE A 98 15.48 -2.29 -20.10
C ILE A 98 16.36 -1.57 -19.08
N VAL A 99 17.03 -2.29 -18.19
CA VAL A 99 17.86 -1.71 -17.14
C VAL A 99 19.10 -1.03 -17.74
N GLU A 100 19.69 -1.62 -18.77
CA GLU A 100 20.87 -1.09 -19.48
C GLU A 100 20.63 0.32 -20.05
N GLU A 101 19.41 0.61 -20.54
CA GLU A 101 19.02 1.94 -21.02
C GLU A 101 19.00 3.00 -19.90
N LEU A 102 18.91 2.58 -18.63
CA LEU A 102 18.82 3.47 -17.46
C LEU A 102 20.15 3.69 -16.73
N LEU A 103 21.17 2.85 -17.00
CA LEU A 103 22.42 2.86 -16.23
C LEU A 103 23.18 4.19 -16.30
N GLU A 104 23.09 4.92 -17.42
CA GLU A 104 23.80 6.19 -17.60
C GLU A 104 23.09 7.39 -16.94
N VAL A 105 21.83 7.24 -16.51
CA VAL A 105 20.99 8.34 -16.02
C VAL A 105 20.50 8.15 -14.59
N ASP A 106 20.61 6.94 -14.03
CA ASP A 106 20.17 6.62 -12.67
C ASP A 106 21.22 5.77 -11.92
N ASP A 107 22.05 6.45 -11.12
CA ASP A 107 23.10 5.83 -10.30
C ASP A 107 22.54 4.80 -9.30
N PHE A 108 21.30 4.98 -8.83
CA PHE A 108 20.69 4.05 -7.88
C PHE A 108 20.33 2.74 -8.57
N ILE A 109 19.71 2.80 -9.75
CA ILE A 109 19.42 1.62 -10.56
C ILE A 109 20.72 0.93 -11.00
N ALA A 110 21.73 1.70 -11.41
CA ALA A 110 23.04 1.15 -11.77
C ALA A 110 23.67 0.34 -10.62
N SER A 111 23.61 0.88 -9.40
CA SER A 111 24.11 0.19 -8.22
C SER A 111 23.36 -1.13 -7.93
N LEU A 112 22.04 -1.17 -8.14
CA LEU A 112 21.26 -2.40 -7.98
C LEU A 112 21.61 -3.45 -9.04
N TRP A 113 21.84 -3.01 -10.28
CA TRP A 113 22.24 -3.88 -11.38
C TRP A 113 23.64 -4.47 -11.18
N ASP A 114 24.58 -3.66 -10.70
CA ASP A 114 25.94 -4.12 -10.37
C ASP A 114 25.92 -5.24 -9.32
N VAL A 115 25.06 -5.12 -8.31
CA VAL A 115 24.85 -6.18 -7.30
C VAL A 115 24.33 -7.46 -7.95
N HIS A 116 23.33 -7.37 -8.83
CA HIS A 116 22.81 -8.52 -9.58
C HIS A 116 23.90 -9.21 -10.40
N LEU A 117 24.68 -8.45 -11.17
CA LEU A 117 25.77 -8.97 -12.00
C LEU A 117 26.88 -9.62 -11.17
N ALA A 118 27.22 -9.05 -10.01
CA ALA A 118 28.19 -9.63 -9.09
C ALA A 118 27.72 -10.99 -8.55
N VAL A 119 26.47 -11.09 -8.09
CA VAL A 119 25.87 -12.34 -7.60
C VAL A 119 25.80 -13.38 -8.73
N LYS A 120 25.41 -12.98 -9.94
CA LYS A 120 25.38 -13.85 -11.11
C LYS A 120 26.75 -14.44 -11.44
N LYS A 121 27.80 -13.61 -11.39
CA LYS A 121 29.18 -14.03 -11.68
C LYS A 121 29.68 -15.08 -10.69
N GLU A 122 29.28 -14.98 -9.42
CA GLU A 122 29.58 -15.99 -8.40
C GLU A 122 28.75 -17.26 -8.57
N GLY A 123 27.55 -17.13 -9.14
CA GLY A 123 26.59 -18.19 -9.37
C GLY A 123 25.51 -18.24 -8.30
N TYR A 124 24.25 -18.40 -8.72
CA TYR A 124 23.13 -18.50 -7.79
C TYR A 124 23.17 -19.82 -7.02
N VAL A 125 23.07 -19.75 -5.68
CA VAL A 125 23.13 -20.91 -4.78
C VAL A 125 21.78 -21.26 -4.13
N GLN A 126 20.73 -20.51 -4.44
CA GLN A 126 19.39 -20.66 -3.89
C GLN A 126 18.37 -20.69 -5.01
N ASP A 127 17.67 -21.82 -5.16
CA ASP A 127 16.69 -22.05 -6.23
C ASP A 127 15.28 -21.55 -5.86
N LEU A 128 15.05 -21.21 -4.58
CA LEU A 128 13.76 -20.73 -4.08
C LEU A 128 13.71 -19.21 -4.01
N SER A 129 12.63 -18.64 -4.55
CA SER A 129 12.33 -17.21 -4.48
C SER A 129 10.95 -16.97 -3.86
N LEU A 130 10.83 -15.92 -3.05
CA LEU A 130 9.56 -15.49 -2.43
C LEU A 130 9.30 -14.03 -2.75
N GLY A 131 8.12 -13.73 -3.29
CA GLY A 131 7.63 -12.38 -3.50
C GLY A 131 6.50 -12.03 -2.53
N LEU A 132 6.62 -10.90 -1.84
CA LEU A 132 5.56 -10.31 -1.01
C LEU A 132 5.09 -8.99 -1.63
N PHE A 133 4.14 -9.11 -2.55
CA PHE A 133 3.75 -8.01 -3.42
C PHE A 133 2.52 -7.25 -2.91
N ARG A 134 2.43 -5.97 -3.28
CA ARG A 134 1.23 -5.15 -3.13
C ARG A 134 0.93 -4.43 -4.45
N SER A 135 -0.28 -4.60 -4.94
CA SER A 135 -0.76 -3.91 -6.13
C SER A 135 -1.74 -2.81 -5.72
N ASP A 136 -1.45 -1.57 -6.09
CA ASP A 136 -2.22 -0.40 -5.65
C ASP A 136 -3.11 0.10 -6.79
N TYR A 137 -4.37 0.39 -6.47
CA TYR A 137 -5.41 0.71 -7.45
C TYR A 137 -6.19 1.96 -7.08
N MET A 138 -6.62 2.69 -8.10
CA MET A 138 -7.64 3.75 -7.98
C MET A 138 -8.87 3.39 -8.81
N VAL A 139 -10.04 3.81 -8.33
CA VAL A 139 -11.29 3.67 -9.08
C VAL A 139 -11.41 4.82 -10.06
N HIS A 140 -11.59 4.50 -11.33
CA HIS A 140 -11.86 5.44 -12.39
C HIS A 140 -13.27 5.22 -12.96
N VAL A 141 -13.99 6.33 -13.15
CA VAL A 141 -15.27 6.37 -13.89
C VAL A 141 -15.05 7.30 -15.06
N ASP A 142 -15.19 6.78 -16.28
CA ASP A 142 -15.00 7.58 -17.50
C ASP A 142 -16.09 8.66 -17.59
N PRO A 143 -15.74 9.96 -17.52
CA PRO A 143 -16.72 11.04 -17.57
C PRO A 143 -17.32 11.24 -18.97
N SER A 144 -16.70 10.69 -20.02
CA SER A 144 -17.15 10.82 -21.41
C SER A 144 -18.23 9.80 -21.79
N THR A 145 -18.35 8.71 -21.02
CA THR A 145 -19.30 7.63 -21.28
C THR A 145 -20.51 7.75 -20.33
N PRO A 146 -21.72 8.02 -20.85
CA PRO A 146 -22.93 8.02 -20.03
C PRO A 146 -23.12 6.66 -19.35
N SER A 147 -23.35 6.67 -18.03
CA SER A 147 -23.49 5.45 -17.22
C SER A 147 -22.26 4.54 -17.20
N ALA A 148 -21.06 5.12 -17.34
CA ALA A 148 -19.80 4.39 -17.16
C ALA A 148 -19.79 3.65 -15.81
N ARG A 149 -19.39 2.37 -15.86
CA ARG A 149 -19.18 1.59 -14.63
C ARG A 149 -17.82 1.96 -14.02
N PRO A 150 -17.70 1.95 -12.68
CA PRO A 150 -16.41 2.09 -12.03
C PRO A 150 -15.48 0.94 -12.44
N GLN A 151 -14.23 1.28 -12.74
CA GLN A 151 -13.17 0.34 -13.08
C GLN A 151 -11.98 0.59 -12.16
N ILE A 152 -11.26 -0.48 -11.81
CA ILE A 152 -9.94 -0.30 -11.21
C ILE A 152 -8.91 0.08 -12.28
N LYS A 153 -8.01 0.98 -11.94
CA LYS A 153 -6.79 1.26 -12.69
C LYS A 153 -5.61 1.08 -11.74
N GLN A 154 -4.65 0.26 -12.15
CA GLN A 154 -3.43 0.05 -11.38
C GLN A 154 -2.61 1.33 -11.41
N VAL A 155 -2.16 1.75 -10.23
CA VAL A 155 -1.27 2.90 -10.05
C VAL A 155 0.17 2.42 -9.99
N GLU A 156 0.44 1.41 -9.16
CA GLU A 156 1.77 0.84 -8.99
C GLU A 156 1.72 -0.62 -8.54
N PHE A 157 2.83 -1.32 -8.73
CA PHE A 157 3.04 -2.67 -8.21
C PHE A 157 4.32 -2.69 -7.37
N ASN A 158 4.16 -2.79 -6.06
CA ASN A 158 5.25 -2.80 -5.09
C ASN A 158 5.83 -4.21 -4.95
N THR A 159 7.10 -4.36 -5.34
CA THR A 159 7.86 -5.61 -5.26
C THR A 159 8.80 -5.68 -4.06
N ILE A 160 9.03 -4.55 -3.38
CA ILE A 160 9.94 -4.42 -2.24
C ILE A 160 9.27 -3.64 -1.10
N ALA A 161 9.52 -4.09 0.14
CA ALA A 161 9.12 -3.39 1.37
C ALA A 161 7.63 -2.98 1.42
N SER A 162 6.74 -3.86 0.93
CA SER A 162 5.29 -3.72 0.97
C SER A 162 4.78 -3.53 2.40
N SER A 163 4.61 -2.26 2.81
CA SER A 163 4.21 -1.87 4.15
C SER A 163 2.72 -2.16 4.44
N PHE A 164 2.33 -2.03 5.71
CA PHE A 164 0.96 -2.10 6.23
C PHE A 164 0.25 -3.46 6.20
N GLY A 165 0.94 -4.56 5.91
CA GLY A 165 0.35 -5.91 6.02
C GLY A 165 -0.22 -6.20 7.42
N GLY A 166 0.48 -5.80 8.48
CA GLY A 166 -0.02 -5.93 9.86
C GLY A 166 -1.11 -4.92 10.21
N LEU A 167 -0.84 -3.62 10.00
CA LEU A 167 -1.74 -2.54 10.44
C LEU A 167 -3.10 -2.57 9.71
N SER A 168 -3.14 -2.87 8.41
CA SER A 168 -4.38 -2.88 7.62
C SER A 168 -5.43 -3.89 8.14
N SER A 169 -4.96 -5.04 8.65
CA SER A 169 -5.82 -6.04 9.28
C SER A 169 -6.48 -5.50 10.56
N GLN A 170 -5.75 -4.71 11.35
CA GLN A 170 -6.28 -4.08 12.56
C GLN A 170 -7.22 -2.93 12.23
N VAL A 171 -6.93 -2.12 11.21
CA VAL A 171 -7.87 -1.09 10.72
C VAL A 171 -9.21 -1.73 10.30
N SER A 172 -9.15 -2.86 9.59
CA SER A 172 -10.35 -3.59 9.18
C SER A 172 -11.15 -4.16 10.36
N ARG A 173 -10.50 -4.44 11.50
CA ARG A 173 -11.15 -4.89 12.73
C ARG A 173 -11.69 -3.73 13.56
N LEU A 174 -10.99 -2.60 13.56
CA LEU A 174 -11.42 -1.36 14.21
C LEU A 174 -12.74 -0.84 13.61
N HIS A 175 -12.89 -0.94 12.29
CA HIS A 175 -14.11 -0.49 11.59
C HIS A 175 -15.31 -1.44 11.68
N LYS A 176 -15.16 -2.61 12.31
CA LYS A 176 -16.24 -3.61 12.51
C LYS A 176 -16.82 -3.50 13.90
#